data_AF-A0A538QAZ6-F1
#
_entry.id   AF-A0A538QAZ6-F1
#
_cell.length_a   1.000
_cell.length_b   1.000
_cell.length_c   1.000
_cell.angle_alpha   90.00
_cell.angle_beta   90.00
_cell.angle_gamma   90.00
#
_symmetry.space_group_name_H-M   'P 1'
#
loop_
_entity.id
_entity.type
_entity.pdbx_description
1 polymer ?
#
loop_
_entity_poly.entity_id
_entity_poly.type
_entity_poly.pdbx_seq_one_letter_code
_entity_poly.pdbx_strand_id
1 'polypeptide(L)'
;MFRIGVEPLGLEPSDGMPFIGNHVGEAVTAYNAAATAYNRAHGYAAGSTMASATIDRSDLGLHTTLVTFAPGLDLGGEHVRFRIEGLLGVSDRVRAIGAGIYPLELALPLRGGAITPYLIAGGTLRWLGRSDSDGESGGLVTLRAAAGTRIGDHMVVELGVGLYLLGGVYNSAVLQSMSGYDPRGSAPPPPADRAVAGGEQTGMIEYRSASCCSYLRSWNRLPSAAIWRSSGEIAKSLPSRGP
;
A
#
# COMPACT_ATOMS: atom_id res chain seq x y z
N MET A 1 -13.84 -8.96 16.27
CA MET A 1 -13.61 -7.51 16.11
C MET A 1 -13.58 -7.17 14.63
N PHE A 2 -14.06 -5.99 14.22
CA PHE A 2 -14.05 -5.57 12.82
C PHE A 2 -13.40 -4.20 12.67
N ARG A 3 -12.48 -4.04 11.72
CA ARG A 3 -11.73 -2.80 11.52
C ARG A 3 -11.76 -2.38 10.05
N ILE A 4 -11.79 -1.07 9.84
CA ILE A 4 -11.56 -0.43 8.54
C ILE A 4 -10.38 0.52 8.70
N GLY A 5 -9.47 0.48 7.75
CA GLY A 5 -8.24 1.27 7.75
C GLY A 5 -7.94 1.92 6.43
N VAL A 6 -7.12 2.97 6.51
CA VAL A 6 -6.47 3.58 5.34
C VAL A 6 -4.98 3.47 5.55
N GLU A 7 -4.32 2.89 4.55
CA GLU A 7 -2.89 2.62 4.53
C GLU A 7 -2.37 3.22 3.22
N PRO A 8 -1.61 4.35 3.25
CA PRO A 8 -0.86 4.73 2.06
C PRO A 8 0.06 3.57 1.68
N LEU A 9 0.49 3.44 0.44
CA LEU A 9 1.49 2.46 0.03
C LEU A 9 2.42 3.22 -0.90
N GLY A 10 3.71 3.25 -0.59
CA GLY A 10 4.71 3.98 -1.35
C GLY A 10 5.98 3.17 -1.39
N LEU A 11 5.98 2.16 -2.25
CA LEU A 11 7.08 1.23 -2.39
C LEU A 11 8.05 1.77 -3.45
N GLU A 12 9.28 2.01 -3.05
CA GLU A 12 10.34 2.50 -3.95
C GLU A 12 11.24 1.34 -4.38
N PRO A 13 11.49 1.13 -5.70
CA PRO A 13 12.29 0.00 -6.18
C PRO A 13 13.76 0.13 -5.80
N SER A 14 14.42 -0.98 -5.46
CA SER A 14 15.87 -1.04 -5.25
C SER A 14 16.49 -2.33 -5.80
N ASP A 15 17.75 -2.25 -6.23
CA ASP A 15 18.50 -3.40 -6.77
C ASP A 15 18.77 -4.48 -5.72
N GLY A 16 18.73 -4.12 -4.44
CA GLY A 16 18.97 -5.03 -3.32
C GLY A 16 17.79 -5.96 -3.01
N MET A 17 16.68 -5.84 -3.75
CA MET A 17 15.43 -6.51 -3.38
C MET A 17 15.44 -8.00 -3.69
N PRO A 18 15.20 -8.86 -2.67
CA PRO A 18 14.82 -10.24 -2.88
C PRO A 18 13.65 -10.34 -3.86
N PHE A 19 13.72 -11.28 -4.80
CA PHE A 19 12.66 -11.68 -5.74
C PHE A 19 12.29 -10.70 -6.87
N ILE A 20 12.42 -9.37 -6.71
CA ILE A 20 11.99 -8.40 -7.74
C ILE A 20 13.16 -7.54 -8.28
N GLY A 21 14.28 -7.43 -7.56
CA GLY A 21 15.39 -6.53 -7.93
C GLY A 21 15.95 -6.77 -9.35
N ASN A 22 16.15 -8.04 -9.74
CA ASN A 22 16.61 -8.37 -11.10
C ASN A 22 15.56 -8.00 -12.17
N HIS A 23 14.28 -8.15 -11.86
CA HIS A 23 13.18 -7.86 -12.79
C HIS A 23 12.97 -6.35 -13.00
N VAL A 24 13.26 -5.52 -11.99
CA VAL A 24 13.26 -4.06 -12.12
C VAL A 24 14.28 -3.63 -13.18
N GLY A 25 15.51 -4.16 -13.13
CA GLY A 25 16.54 -3.87 -14.11
C GLY A 25 16.18 -4.35 -15.52
N GLU A 26 15.61 -5.55 -15.64
CA GLU A 26 15.14 -6.12 -16.90
C GLU A 26 14.02 -5.27 -17.53
N ALA A 27 13.05 -4.81 -16.74
CA ALA A 27 11.94 -4.00 -17.21
C ALA A 27 12.38 -2.63 -17.72
N VAL A 28 13.25 -1.93 -16.97
CA VAL A 28 13.83 -0.65 -17.41
C VAL A 28 14.61 -0.83 -18.71
N THR A 29 15.43 -1.89 -18.80
CA THR A 29 16.24 -2.18 -20.00
C THR A 29 15.36 -2.48 -21.21
N ALA A 30 14.36 -3.36 -21.05
CA ALA A 30 13.46 -3.75 -22.13
C ALA A 30 12.62 -2.57 -22.62
N TYR A 31 12.06 -1.77 -21.71
CA TYR A 31 11.28 -0.59 -22.08
C TYR A 31 12.13 0.46 -22.79
N ASN A 32 13.30 0.82 -22.25
CA ASN A 32 14.15 1.84 -22.87
C ASN A 32 14.68 1.41 -24.24
N ALA A 33 14.93 0.12 -24.44
CA ALA A 33 15.27 -0.43 -25.76
C ALA A 33 14.08 -0.28 -26.74
N ALA A 34 12.87 -0.63 -26.32
CA ALA A 34 11.66 -0.51 -27.13
C ALA A 34 11.31 0.95 -27.45
N ALA A 35 11.39 1.86 -26.47
CA ALA A 35 11.16 3.29 -26.65
C ALA A 35 12.16 3.91 -27.63
N THR A 36 13.43 3.54 -27.53
CA THR A 36 14.47 3.98 -28.47
C THR A 36 14.20 3.48 -29.89
N ALA A 37 13.80 2.22 -30.03
CA ALA A 37 13.47 1.63 -31.33
C ALA A 37 12.24 2.30 -31.97
N TYR A 38 11.19 2.55 -31.19
CA TYR A 38 9.98 3.26 -31.61
C TYR A 38 10.29 4.68 -32.10
N ASN A 39 11.01 5.47 -31.31
CA ASN A 39 11.37 6.85 -31.64
C ASN A 39 12.19 6.91 -32.93
N ARG A 40 13.14 5.96 -33.11
CA ARG A 40 13.93 5.85 -34.34
C ARG A 40 13.05 5.52 -35.55
N ALA A 41 12.12 4.57 -35.41
CA ALA A 41 11.25 4.14 -36.49
C ALA A 41 10.28 5.25 -36.95
N HIS A 42 9.90 6.15 -36.05
CA HIS A 42 8.97 7.25 -36.33
C HIS A 42 9.66 8.60 -36.58
N GLY A 43 11.00 8.64 -36.52
CA GLY A 43 11.77 9.87 -36.72
C GLY A 43 11.59 10.93 -35.63
N TYR A 44 11.17 10.52 -34.42
CA TYR A 44 10.99 11.44 -33.31
C TYR A 44 12.35 11.84 -32.73
N ALA A 45 12.58 13.16 -32.62
CA ALA A 45 13.78 13.70 -31.99
C ALA A 45 13.77 13.40 -30.48
N ALA A 46 14.97 13.15 -29.93
CA ALA A 46 15.14 12.95 -28.49
C ALA A 46 14.63 14.16 -27.71
N GLY A 47 13.79 13.93 -26.70
CA GLY A 47 13.19 14.98 -25.88
C GLY A 47 12.02 15.73 -26.53
N SER A 48 11.60 15.35 -27.74
CA SER A 48 10.36 15.89 -28.32
C SER A 48 9.13 15.37 -27.56
N THR A 49 8.05 16.15 -27.54
CA THR A 49 6.77 15.75 -26.90
C THR A 49 6.10 14.56 -27.57
N MET A 50 6.55 14.19 -28.78
CA MET A 50 6.07 13.02 -29.52
C MET A 50 6.90 11.76 -29.28
N ALA A 51 8.10 11.90 -28.70
CA ALA A 51 8.96 10.77 -28.38
C ALA A 51 8.50 10.08 -27.11
N SER A 52 8.53 8.75 -27.11
CA SER A 52 8.41 7.95 -25.89
C SER A 52 9.63 8.25 -25.01
N ALA A 53 9.40 8.81 -23.83
CA ALA A 53 10.44 9.09 -22.86
C ALA A 53 11.02 7.79 -22.32
N THR A 54 12.34 7.75 -22.10
CA THR A 54 12.96 6.69 -21.32
C THR A 54 12.58 6.84 -19.85
N ILE A 55 12.58 5.74 -19.14
CA ILE A 55 12.32 5.69 -17.70
C ILE A 55 13.58 5.32 -16.94
N ASP A 56 13.57 5.62 -15.65
CA ASP A 56 14.48 5.05 -14.68
C ASP A 56 13.74 4.11 -13.70
N ARG A 57 14.44 3.66 -12.67
CA ARG A 57 13.87 2.72 -11.68
C ARG A 57 12.81 3.37 -10.80
N SER A 58 12.93 4.66 -10.52
CA SER A 58 11.97 5.37 -9.66
C SER A 58 10.57 5.43 -10.28
N ASP A 59 10.50 5.36 -11.62
CA ASP A 59 9.24 5.28 -12.36
C ASP A 59 8.48 3.96 -12.15
N LEU A 60 9.12 2.93 -11.58
CA LEU A 60 8.49 1.63 -11.25
C LEU A 60 7.99 1.55 -9.80
N GLY A 61 7.99 2.67 -9.07
CA GLY A 61 7.48 2.74 -7.71
C GLY A 61 5.97 2.52 -7.63
N LEU A 62 5.53 1.76 -6.63
CA LEU A 62 4.10 1.55 -6.39
C LEU A 62 3.61 2.53 -5.33
N HIS A 63 2.92 3.57 -5.79
CA HIS A 63 2.31 4.60 -4.94
C HIS A 63 0.78 4.55 -5.04
N THR A 64 0.10 4.13 -3.97
CA THR A 64 -1.37 4.06 -3.90
C THR A 64 -1.86 4.24 -2.47
N THR A 65 -3.17 4.19 -2.24
CA THR A 65 -3.75 4.20 -0.90
C THR A 65 -4.71 3.02 -0.80
N LEU A 66 -4.40 2.07 0.08
CA LEU A 66 -5.22 0.90 0.35
C LEU A 66 -6.27 1.25 1.40
N VAL A 67 -7.53 0.98 1.07
CA VAL A 67 -8.60 0.87 2.05
C VAL A 67 -8.65 -0.60 2.48
N THR A 68 -8.30 -0.85 3.74
CA THR A 68 -8.17 -2.20 4.30
C THR A 68 -9.34 -2.52 5.21
N PHE A 69 -10.04 -3.59 4.90
CA PHE A 69 -11.01 -4.25 5.77
C PHE A 69 -10.28 -5.37 6.52
N ALA A 70 -10.32 -5.31 7.85
CA ALA A 70 -9.58 -6.21 8.72
C ALA A 70 -10.49 -6.87 9.77
N PRO A 71 -11.26 -7.90 9.41
CA PRO A 71 -11.91 -8.76 10.40
C PRO A 71 -10.85 -9.49 11.23
N GLY A 72 -11.03 -9.55 12.54
CA GLY A 72 -10.04 -10.15 13.43
C GLY A 72 -10.60 -10.72 14.71
N LEU A 73 -9.77 -11.54 15.34
CA LEU A 73 -10.00 -12.21 16.61
C LEU A 73 -8.89 -11.78 17.57
N ASP A 74 -9.28 -11.38 18.78
CA ASP A 74 -8.38 -11.15 19.90
C ASP A 74 -8.52 -12.34 20.86
N LEU A 75 -7.39 -12.93 21.25
CA LEU A 75 -7.31 -14.05 22.19
C LEU A 75 -6.37 -13.67 23.33
N GLY A 76 -6.69 -13.99 24.58
CA GLY A 76 -5.78 -13.76 25.71
C GLY A 76 -6.47 -13.16 26.92
N GLY A 77 -5.65 -12.65 27.83
CA GLY A 77 -6.09 -12.09 29.11
C GLY A 77 -6.42 -10.60 29.04
N GLU A 78 -6.71 -10.05 30.21
CA GLU A 78 -7.09 -8.63 30.35
C GLU A 78 -5.99 -7.68 29.85
N HIS A 79 -4.72 -7.99 30.17
CA HIS A 79 -3.56 -7.12 29.94
C HIS A 79 -2.67 -7.53 28.76
N VAL A 80 -2.71 -8.81 28.37
CA VAL A 80 -1.89 -9.35 27.28
C VAL A 80 -2.79 -10.14 26.35
N ARG A 81 -2.81 -9.74 25.09
CA ARG A 81 -3.60 -10.38 24.03
C ARG A 81 -2.75 -10.68 22.82
N PHE A 82 -3.25 -11.61 22.06
CA PHE A 82 -2.78 -12.07 20.79
C PHE A 82 -3.87 -11.77 19.76
N ARG A 83 -3.51 -11.17 18.63
CA ARG A 83 -4.49 -10.81 17.60
C ARG A 83 -4.14 -11.46 16.26
N ILE A 84 -5.17 -12.00 15.61
CA ILE A 84 -5.13 -12.40 14.20
C ILE A 84 -6.15 -11.57 13.43
N GLU A 85 -5.74 -11.06 12.28
CA GLU A 85 -6.61 -10.33 11.34
C GLU A 85 -6.55 -11.00 9.95
N GLY A 86 -7.70 -11.20 9.32
CA GLY A 86 -7.76 -11.33 7.86
C GLY A 86 -7.71 -9.93 7.25
N LEU A 87 -6.99 -9.74 6.15
CA LEU A 87 -6.75 -8.42 5.55
C LEU A 87 -7.25 -8.42 4.12
N LEU A 88 -8.22 -7.55 3.83
CA LEU A 88 -8.77 -7.34 2.50
C LEU A 88 -8.58 -5.87 2.13
N GLY A 89 -7.61 -5.58 1.29
CA GLY A 89 -7.27 -4.24 0.82
C GLY A 89 -7.74 -4.00 -0.61
N VAL A 90 -8.23 -2.80 -0.88
CA VAL A 90 -8.56 -2.34 -2.23
C VAL A 90 -8.02 -0.93 -2.45
N SER A 91 -7.53 -0.67 -3.66
CA SER A 91 -7.18 0.66 -4.16
C SER A 91 -7.62 0.82 -5.62
N ASP A 92 -7.24 1.93 -6.24
CA ASP A 92 -7.46 2.22 -7.66
C ASP A 92 -6.78 1.20 -8.59
N ARG A 93 -5.61 0.68 -8.18
CA ARG A 93 -4.77 -0.21 -9.01
C ARG A 93 -4.50 -1.56 -8.38
N VAL A 94 -4.64 -1.71 -7.07
CA VAL A 94 -4.18 -2.90 -6.35
C VAL A 94 -5.29 -3.47 -5.47
N ARG A 95 -5.38 -4.80 -5.45
CA ARG A 95 -6.14 -5.58 -4.49
C ARG A 95 -5.16 -6.32 -3.62
N ALA A 96 -5.40 -6.37 -2.33
CA ALA A 96 -4.56 -7.06 -1.37
C ALA A 96 -5.39 -8.05 -0.57
N ILE A 97 -4.93 -9.29 -0.43
CA ILE A 97 -5.57 -10.30 0.41
C ILE A 97 -4.49 -10.93 1.28
N GLY A 98 -4.72 -11.03 2.57
CA GLY A 98 -3.68 -11.55 3.46
C GLY A 98 -4.13 -11.77 4.90
N ALA A 99 -3.13 -11.93 5.75
CA ALA A 99 -3.31 -12.11 7.18
C ALA A 99 -2.31 -11.26 7.97
N GLY A 100 -2.75 -10.81 9.14
CA GLY A 100 -1.95 -10.14 10.14
C GLY A 100 -1.88 -10.97 11.41
N ILE A 101 -0.68 -11.07 11.99
CA ILE A 101 -0.44 -11.74 13.26
C ILE A 101 0.26 -10.75 14.18
N TYR A 102 -0.33 -10.56 15.36
CA TYR A 102 0.16 -9.65 16.38
C TYR A 102 0.31 -10.41 17.69
N PRO A 103 1.53 -10.93 17.96
CA PRO A 103 1.75 -11.77 19.11
C PRO A 103 1.67 -11.02 20.44
N LEU A 104 1.84 -9.69 20.41
CA LEU A 104 1.90 -8.87 21.61
C LEU A 104 0.95 -7.67 21.46
N GLU A 105 -0.18 -7.73 22.13
CA GLU A 105 -1.03 -6.59 22.45
C GLU A 105 -1.02 -6.38 23.97
N LEU A 106 -0.41 -5.28 24.41
CA LEU A 106 -0.38 -4.84 25.80
C LEU A 106 -1.52 -3.87 26.04
N ALA A 107 -2.48 -4.26 26.87
CA ALA A 107 -3.67 -3.48 27.18
C ALA A 107 -3.64 -2.97 28.63
N LEU A 108 -4.09 -1.73 28.82
CA LEU A 108 -4.15 -1.07 30.13
C LEU A 108 -5.60 -0.67 30.40
N PRO A 109 -6.47 -1.54 30.90
CA PRO A 109 -7.86 -1.20 31.16
C PRO A 109 -7.95 -0.08 32.22
N LEU A 110 -8.63 1.00 31.87
CA LEU A 110 -8.93 2.14 32.74
C LEU A 110 -10.44 2.24 32.98
N ARG A 111 -10.83 2.87 34.09
CA ARG A 111 -12.25 3.14 34.43
C ARG A 111 -13.12 1.87 34.36
N GLY A 112 -12.65 0.77 34.96
CA GLY A 112 -13.38 -0.51 34.94
C GLY A 112 -13.52 -1.14 33.55
N GLY A 113 -12.62 -0.82 32.62
CA GLY A 113 -12.61 -1.36 31.25
C GLY A 113 -13.30 -0.48 30.19
N ALA A 114 -13.95 0.61 30.60
CA ALA A 114 -14.63 1.53 29.67
C ALA A 114 -13.67 2.18 28.67
N ILE A 115 -12.41 2.37 29.05
CA ILE A 115 -11.35 2.88 28.17
C ILE A 115 -10.17 1.94 28.32
N THR A 116 -9.72 1.34 27.23
CA THR A 116 -8.56 0.43 27.23
C THR A 116 -7.56 0.91 26.19
N PRO A 117 -6.60 1.77 26.56
CA PRO A 117 -5.41 2.02 25.75
C PRO A 117 -4.63 0.74 25.56
N TYR A 118 -4.00 0.59 24.41
CA TYR A 118 -3.17 -0.56 24.11
C TYR A 118 -2.02 -0.21 23.16
N LEU A 119 -0.95 -1.00 23.26
CA LEU A 119 0.15 -1.06 22.30
C LEU A 119 0.14 -2.44 21.66
N ILE A 120 0.36 -2.51 20.35
CA ILE A 120 0.39 -3.76 19.62
C ILE A 120 1.59 -3.80 18.69
N ALA A 121 2.23 -4.97 18.57
CA ALA A 121 3.31 -5.21 17.62
C ALA A 121 3.13 -6.56 16.93
N GLY A 122 3.49 -6.62 15.66
CA GLY A 122 3.32 -7.80 14.83
C GLY A 122 3.72 -7.58 13.38
N GLY A 123 3.11 -8.34 12.49
CA GLY A 123 3.34 -8.19 11.07
C GLY A 123 2.20 -8.74 10.23
N THR A 124 2.26 -8.42 8.94
CA THR A 124 1.27 -8.85 7.96
C THR A 124 1.93 -9.42 6.72
N LEU A 125 1.31 -10.46 6.16
CA LEU A 125 1.64 -11.01 4.86
C LEU A 125 0.41 -10.85 3.96
N ARG A 126 0.57 -10.26 2.78
CA ARG A 126 -0.51 -10.08 1.80
C ARG A 126 -0.05 -10.47 0.41
N TRP A 127 -0.93 -11.15 -0.31
CA TRP A 127 -0.85 -11.26 -1.75
C TRP A 127 -1.44 -10.01 -2.39
N LEU A 128 -0.73 -9.49 -3.39
CA LEU A 128 -1.15 -8.35 -4.19
C LEU A 128 -1.59 -8.83 -5.56
N GLY A 129 -2.65 -8.24 -6.10
CA GLY A 129 -3.04 -8.41 -7.50
C GLY A 129 -3.37 -7.06 -8.09
N ARG A 130 -3.08 -6.84 -9.37
CA ARG A 130 -3.52 -5.64 -10.05
C ARG A 130 -4.98 -5.73 -10.44
N SER A 131 -5.63 -4.57 -10.44
CA SER A 131 -7.03 -4.41 -10.83
C SER A 131 -7.18 -4.07 -12.31
N ASP A 132 -6.10 -3.62 -12.96
CA ASP A 132 -6.06 -3.07 -14.31
C ASP A 132 -5.39 -4.02 -15.34
N SER A 133 -4.98 -5.21 -14.90
CA SER A 133 -4.32 -6.21 -15.74
C SER A 133 -4.58 -7.64 -15.25
N ASP A 134 -4.81 -8.54 -16.21
CA ASP A 134 -4.99 -9.96 -15.95
C ASP A 134 -3.63 -10.67 -15.82
N GLY A 135 -3.55 -11.67 -14.93
CA GLY A 135 -2.41 -12.59 -14.82
C GLY A 135 -1.40 -12.32 -13.70
N GLU A 136 -1.71 -11.42 -12.77
CA GLU A 136 -0.72 -10.89 -11.83
C GLU A 136 -0.88 -11.39 -10.40
N SER A 137 0.23 -11.75 -9.78
CA SER A 137 0.30 -11.92 -8.32
C SER A 137 1.63 -11.47 -7.76
N GLY A 138 1.56 -10.69 -6.70
CA GLY A 138 2.64 -10.08 -5.96
C GLY A 138 2.56 -10.40 -4.47
N GLY A 139 3.56 -9.98 -3.70
CA GLY A 139 3.60 -10.17 -2.26
C GLY A 139 3.87 -8.86 -1.53
N LEU A 140 3.39 -8.75 -0.29
CA LEU A 140 3.65 -7.64 0.62
C LEU A 140 3.90 -8.17 2.03
N VAL A 141 5.04 -7.83 2.61
CA VAL A 141 5.40 -8.14 3.99
C VAL A 141 5.58 -6.85 4.77
N THR A 142 4.91 -6.75 5.90
CA THR A 142 4.94 -5.55 6.76
C THR A 142 5.24 -5.96 8.19
N LEU A 143 6.19 -5.29 8.84
CA LEU A 143 6.29 -5.25 10.30
C LEU A 143 5.55 -4.04 10.80
N ARG A 144 4.74 -4.20 11.85
CA ARG A 144 3.80 -3.19 12.30
C ARG A 144 3.86 -3.04 13.80
N ALA A 145 3.93 -1.79 14.27
CA ALA A 145 3.67 -1.42 15.65
C ALA A 145 2.56 -0.37 15.68
N ALA A 146 1.62 -0.45 16.61
CA ALA A 146 0.55 0.53 16.71
C ALA A 146 0.19 0.84 18.15
N ALA A 147 -0.31 2.05 18.36
CA ALA A 147 -0.92 2.48 19.60
C ALA A 147 -2.39 2.78 19.33
N GLY A 148 -3.25 2.33 20.23
CA GLY A 148 -4.67 2.55 20.09
C GLY A 148 -5.37 2.70 21.41
N THR A 149 -6.65 3.03 21.32
CA THR A 149 -7.55 3.07 22.46
C THR A 149 -8.88 2.46 22.05
N ARG A 150 -9.33 1.51 22.85
CA ARG A 150 -10.68 0.96 22.79
C ARG A 150 -11.56 1.73 23.77
N ILE A 151 -12.73 2.16 23.31
CA ILE A 151 -13.72 2.89 24.10
C ILE A 151 -15.03 2.08 24.07
N GLY A 152 -15.33 1.42 25.19
CA GLY A 152 -16.35 0.37 25.27
C GLY A 152 -16.13 -0.74 24.25
N ASP A 153 -17.23 -1.34 23.77
CA ASP A 153 -17.19 -2.45 22.81
C ASP A 153 -17.38 -2.01 21.35
N HIS A 154 -17.54 -0.71 21.11
CA HIS A 154 -18.04 -0.20 19.83
C HIS A 154 -17.06 0.65 19.06
N MET A 155 -16.03 1.18 19.73
CA MET A 155 -15.10 2.10 19.11
C MET A 155 -13.66 1.73 19.43
N VAL A 156 -12.87 1.63 18.38
CA VAL A 156 -11.41 1.55 18.47
C VAL A 156 -10.83 2.61 17.55
N VAL A 157 -9.81 3.31 18.04
CA VAL A 157 -8.97 4.18 17.23
C VAL A 157 -7.54 3.70 17.39
N GLU A 158 -6.85 3.49 16.28
CA GLU A 158 -5.47 2.99 16.26
C GLU A 158 -4.68 3.76 15.23
N LEU A 159 -3.49 4.17 15.66
CA LEU A 159 -2.46 4.75 14.82
C LEU A 159 -1.31 3.76 14.77
N GLY A 160 -0.99 3.29 13.58
CA GLY A 160 0.10 2.34 13.35
C GLY A 160 1.27 2.99 12.63
N VAL A 161 2.46 2.48 12.91
CA VAL A 161 3.63 2.63 12.07
C VAL A 161 3.99 1.28 11.45
N GLY A 162 4.05 1.24 10.13
CA GLY A 162 4.45 0.08 9.34
C GLY A 162 5.84 0.26 8.72
N LEU A 163 6.63 -0.81 8.72
CA LEU A 163 7.82 -1.01 7.91
C LEU A 163 7.50 -2.07 6.86
N TYR A 164 7.52 -1.70 5.59
CA TYR A 164 7.34 -2.62 4.48
C TYR A 164 8.70 -3.17 4.09
N LEU A 165 8.89 -4.45 4.40
CA LEU A 165 10.15 -5.13 4.16
C LEU A 165 10.29 -5.56 2.71
N LEU A 166 9.19 -5.94 2.06
CA LEU A 166 9.17 -6.42 0.68
C LEU A 166 7.77 -6.21 0.11
N GLY A 167 7.67 -5.63 -1.08
CA GLY A 167 6.39 -5.40 -1.73
C GLY A 167 6.51 -5.29 -3.24
N GLY A 168 5.63 -5.91 -4.01
CA GLY A 168 5.56 -5.63 -5.45
C GLY A 168 4.74 -6.63 -6.24
N VAL A 169 4.46 -6.25 -7.48
CA VAL A 169 3.70 -7.01 -8.47
C VAL A 169 4.55 -7.15 -9.73
N TYR A 170 4.49 -8.34 -10.33
CA TYR A 170 5.27 -8.71 -11.51
C TYR A 170 4.36 -9.33 -12.57
N ASN A 171 4.52 -8.89 -13.81
CA ASN A 171 3.80 -9.38 -14.99
C ASN A 171 4.79 -9.78 -16.10
N SER A 172 5.03 -11.08 -16.22
CA SER A 172 5.93 -11.65 -17.22
C SER A 172 5.42 -11.51 -18.65
N ALA A 173 4.10 -11.51 -18.88
CA ALA A 173 3.54 -11.40 -20.22
C ALA A 173 3.77 -9.99 -20.80
N VAL A 174 3.60 -8.96 -19.97
CA VAL A 174 3.91 -7.58 -20.37
C VAL A 174 5.41 -7.43 -20.63
N LEU A 175 6.27 -7.98 -19.77
CA LEU A 175 7.72 -7.93 -19.99
C LEU A 175 8.14 -8.63 -21.30
N GLN A 176 7.56 -9.79 -21.61
CA GLN A 176 7.79 -10.49 -22.88
C GLN A 176 7.28 -9.69 -24.09
N SER A 177 6.17 -8.98 -23.94
CA SER A 177 5.65 -8.12 -25.03
C SER A 177 6.58 -6.95 -25.35
N MET A 178 7.32 -6.44 -24.36
CA MET A 178 8.33 -5.39 -24.56
C MET A 178 9.57 -5.91 -25.28
N SER A 179 10.03 -7.12 -24.94
CA SER A 179 11.19 -7.72 -25.60
C SER A 179 10.91 -8.15 -27.04
N GLY A 180 9.67 -8.54 -27.34
CA GLY A 180 9.18 -8.84 -28.69
C GLY A 180 8.53 -7.66 -29.42
N TYR A 181 8.67 -6.43 -28.93
CA TYR A 181 7.96 -5.26 -29.46
C TYR A 181 8.34 -4.94 -30.92
N ASP A 182 7.32 -4.75 -31.78
CA ASP A 182 7.50 -4.28 -33.16
C ASP A 182 7.52 -2.74 -33.21
N PRO A 183 8.69 -2.11 -33.47
CA PRO A 183 8.83 -0.66 -33.47
C PRO A 183 8.17 0.04 -34.66
N ARG A 184 7.72 -0.70 -35.67
CA ARG A 184 7.04 -0.13 -36.85
C ARG A 184 5.53 0.04 -36.63
N GLY A 185 4.99 -0.50 -35.53
CA GLY A 185 3.61 -0.32 -35.15
C GLY A 185 3.31 1.13 -34.78
N SER A 186 2.04 1.53 -34.90
CA SER A 186 1.60 2.89 -34.57
C SER A 186 1.52 3.19 -33.07
N ALA A 187 1.46 2.16 -32.23
CA ALA A 187 1.35 2.30 -30.79
C ALA A 187 2.73 2.34 -30.12
N PRO A 188 2.97 3.23 -29.14
CA PRO A 188 4.20 3.22 -28.34
C PRO A 188 4.32 1.92 -27.53
N PRO A 189 5.51 1.59 -27.01
CA PRO A 189 5.69 0.42 -26.16
C PRO A 189 4.80 0.50 -24.91
N PRO A 190 4.31 -0.65 -24.39
CA PRO A 190 3.53 -0.67 -23.18
C PRO A 190 4.34 -0.07 -22.01
N PRO A 191 3.71 0.68 -21.08
CA PRO A 191 4.39 1.24 -19.92
C PRO A 191 5.08 0.18 -19.04
N ALA A 192 6.30 0.43 -18.60
CA ALA A 192 7.10 -0.53 -17.81
C ALA A 192 6.56 -0.79 -16.41
N ASP A 193 5.87 0.20 -15.82
CA ASP A 193 5.17 0.06 -14.54
C ASP A 193 4.08 -1.01 -14.60
N ARG A 194 3.61 -1.42 -15.78
CA ARG A 194 2.72 -2.56 -15.99
C ARG A 194 3.42 -3.92 -16.01
N ALA A 195 4.74 -3.96 -16.25
CA ALA A 195 5.53 -5.18 -16.16
C ALA A 195 6.00 -5.43 -14.73
N VAL A 196 6.45 -4.38 -14.04
CA VAL A 196 6.97 -4.46 -12.68
C VAL A 196 6.59 -3.19 -11.93
N ALA A 197 6.00 -3.36 -10.75
CA ALA A 197 5.79 -2.24 -9.83
C ALA A 197 5.99 -2.71 -8.39
N GLY A 198 6.82 -2.04 -7.60
CA GLY A 198 7.13 -2.52 -6.26
C GLY A 198 8.24 -1.76 -5.59
N GLY A 199 8.68 -2.26 -4.44
CA GLY A 199 9.67 -1.60 -3.64
C GLY A 199 9.63 -1.93 -2.14
N GLU A 200 10.35 -1.12 -1.38
CA GLU A 200 10.38 -1.11 0.07
C GLU A 200 9.88 0.25 0.55
N GLN A 201 9.37 0.28 1.79
CA GLN A 201 9.00 1.54 2.42
C GLN A 201 9.28 1.50 3.91
N THR A 202 9.98 2.53 4.39
CA THR A 202 10.22 2.72 5.83
C THR A 202 9.30 3.80 6.38
N GLY A 203 8.68 3.53 7.54
CA GLY A 203 7.94 4.54 8.31
C GLY A 203 6.63 5.00 7.67
N MET A 204 5.59 4.19 7.80
CA MET A 204 4.26 4.53 7.31
C MET A 204 3.27 4.75 8.44
N ILE A 205 2.57 5.88 8.47
CA ILE A 205 1.44 6.07 9.38
C ILE A 205 0.16 5.53 8.75
N GLU A 206 -0.51 4.63 9.45
CA GLU A 206 -1.83 4.13 9.08
C GLU A 206 -2.86 4.44 10.17
N TYR A 207 -4.11 4.61 9.74
CA TYR A 207 -5.23 4.84 10.64
C TYR A 207 -6.23 3.70 10.51
N ARG A 208 -6.66 3.13 11.65
CA ARG A 208 -7.70 2.10 11.69
C ARG A 208 -8.75 2.41 12.73
N SER A 209 -10.02 2.29 12.36
CA SER A 209 -11.14 2.37 13.28
C SER A 209 -12.05 1.14 13.25
N ALA A 210 -12.69 0.87 14.37
CA ALA A 210 -13.79 -0.08 14.46
C ALA A 210 -15.05 0.69 14.83
N SER A 211 -16.07 0.71 13.97
CA SER A 211 -17.44 1.00 14.39
C SER A 211 -18.44 0.51 13.35
N CYS A 212 -19.41 -0.29 13.78
CA CYS A 212 -20.40 -0.93 12.89
C CYS A 212 -21.30 0.09 12.16
N CYS A 213 -21.45 1.33 12.67
CA CYS A 213 -22.45 2.27 12.13
C CYS A 213 -22.04 3.76 12.07
N SER A 214 -20.97 4.22 12.70
CA SER A 214 -20.64 5.66 12.75
C SER A 214 -19.68 6.14 11.65
N TYR A 215 -18.88 5.24 11.07
CA TYR A 215 -17.88 5.58 10.06
C TYR A 215 -18.49 5.99 8.70
N LEU A 216 -19.64 5.43 8.33
CA LEU A 216 -20.34 5.80 7.09
C LEU A 216 -20.94 7.21 7.12
N ARG A 217 -21.18 7.81 8.30
CA ARG A 217 -21.73 9.17 8.41
C ARG A 217 -20.66 10.27 8.35
N SER A 218 -19.40 9.99 8.71
CA SER A 218 -18.32 10.99 8.65
C SER A 218 -17.76 11.18 7.24
N TRP A 219 -17.85 10.17 6.37
CA TRP A 219 -17.39 10.24 4.98
C TRP A 219 -18.19 11.20 4.11
N ASN A 220 -19.47 11.44 4.41
CA ASN A 220 -20.27 12.47 3.74
C ASN A 220 -19.87 13.92 4.13
N ARG A 221 -18.87 14.10 4.99
CA ARG A 221 -18.38 15.42 5.43
C ARG A 221 -16.89 15.64 5.29
N LEU A 222 -16.13 14.66 4.79
CA LEU A 222 -14.71 14.87 4.48
C LEU A 222 -14.61 15.42 3.05
N PRO A 223 -14.08 16.64 2.85
CA PRO A 223 -13.79 17.11 1.50
C PRO A 223 -12.80 16.14 0.85
N SER A 224 -13.16 15.72 -0.36
CA SER A 224 -12.37 14.92 -1.28
C SER A 224 -10.87 15.24 -1.24
N ALA A 225 -10.06 14.22 -1.00
CA ALA A 225 -8.62 14.16 -1.31
C ALA A 225 -7.78 15.39 -0.92
N ALA A 226 -7.60 15.63 0.38
CA ALA A 226 -6.48 16.45 0.85
C ALA A 226 -5.25 15.55 1.06
N ILE A 227 -4.18 15.86 0.32
CA ILE A 227 -2.83 15.32 0.47
C ILE A 227 -2.37 15.58 1.89
N TRP A 228 -2.28 14.55 2.74
CA TRP A 228 -1.77 14.66 4.10
C TRP A 228 -0.24 14.70 4.07
N ARG A 229 0.33 15.87 3.79
CA ARG A 229 1.75 16.16 3.95
C ARG A 229 2.00 16.80 5.31
N SER A 230 2.88 16.16 6.09
CA SER A 230 3.51 16.65 7.33
C SER A 230 2.67 16.61 8.62
N SER A 231 3.38 16.25 9.68
CA SER A 231 2.97 16.01 11.07
C SER A 231 2.38 17.22 11.82
N GLY A 232 2.15 18.36 11.15
CA GLY A 232 1.61 19.58 11.76
C GLY A 232 0.08 19.72 11.71
N GLU A 233 -0.62 19.02 10.81
CA GLU A 233 -2.07 19.19 10.63
C GLU A 233 -2.94 18.24 11.46
N ILE A 234 -2.34 17.23 12.09
CA ILE A 234 -3.03 16.25 12.95
C ILE A 234 -3.76 16.95 14.12
N ALA A 235 -3.30 18.13 14.55
CA ALA A 235 -3.90 18.87 15.64
C ALA A 235 -5.18 19.64 15.27
N LYS A 236 -5.51 19.83 13.99
CA LYS A 236 -6.63 20.71 13.57
C LYS A 236 -7.94 19.97 13.27
N SER A 237 -7.93 18.65 13.11
CA SER A 237 -9.12 17.85 12.76
C SER A 237 -9.75 17.11 13.95
N LEU A 238 -9.15 17.19 15.14
CA LEU A 238 -9.79 16.75 16.37
C LEU A 238 -10.87 17.77 16.75
N PRO A 239 -12.12 17.37 17.02
CA PRO A 239 -13.11 18.28 17.56
C PRO A 239 -12.60 18.79 18.91
N SER A 240 -12.17 20.05 18.94
CA SER A 240 -11.87 20.78 20.17
C SER A 240 -13.19 20.97 20.92
N ARG A 241 -13.54 20.04 21.80
CA ARG A 241 -14.44 20.34 22.91
C ARG A 241 -13.58 20.91 24.02
N GLY A 242 -13.40 22.23 23.99
CA GLY A 242 -13.06 23.01 25.18
C GLY A 242 -14.24 23.09 26.14
N PRO A 243 -14.03 23.71 27.32
CA PRO A 243 -14.21 23.14 28.66
C PRO A 243 -15.63 22.73 29.03
#